data_AF-A0A1X0QH75-F1
#
_entry.id   AF-A0A1X0QH75-F1
#
_cell.length_a   1.000
_cell.length_b   1.000
_cell.length_c   1.000
_cell.angle_alpha   90.00
_cell.angle_beta   90.00
_cell.angle_gamma   90.00
#
_symmetry.space_group_name_H-M   'P 1'
#
loop_
_entity.id
_entity.type
_entity.pdbx_description
1 polymer ?
#
loop_
_entity_poly.entity_id
_entity_poly.type
_entity_poly.pdbx_seq_one_letter_code
_entity_poly.pdbx_strand_id
1 'polypeptide(L)'
;MMLTNVSGVVNEIAMVEDNTIKEVLKISSLHGLEIKEWSFIVKESIKSLYKELLYEQALEIVIKSLKTKLLEEKFFIGLLVIKIAIKSRSLSELIILIRYFCKTYNYTFYYFYCYLLRHINRYENSSEYTQFNRMIQRKMLKDNNPDTLPLLIYTYLPRFNFVNTITDLADNFQTDNFNINLIIGALLIGHSRSRRAKFPKKLVQRGFKRLNDLTENTQEEIDYKNYNMGKAFHYLGLISKAECFYFKVLDSENVCLKRMAIYNLSLLWKNNKSNALIRHILNKY
;
A
#
# COMPACT_ATOMS: atom_id res chain seq x y z
N MET A 1 -3.93 6.62 -52.48
CA MET A 1 -3.96 5.16 -52.71
C MET A 1 -2.49 4.75 -52.92
N MET A 2 -1.80 3.98 -52.10
CA MET A 2 -2.13 3.09 -50.99
C MET A 2 -1.11 3.33 -49.85
N LEU A 3 -1.58 3.64 -48.65
CA LEU A 3 -0.80 3.47 -47.41
C LEU A 3 -1.15 2.07 -46.89
N THR A 4 -0.49 1.05 -47.43
CA THR A 4 -0.73 -0.34 -47.05
C THR A 4 0.23 -0.78 -45.94
N ASN A 5 -0.34 -1.00 -44.76
CA ASN A 5 -0.05 -2.12 -43.84
C ASN A 5 1.37 -2.35 -43.29
N VAL A 6 2.17 -1.30 -43.04
CA VAL A 6 3.42 -1.48 -42.28
C VAL A 6 3.14 -1.93 -40.82
N SER A 7 2.03 -1.50 -40.20
CA SER A 7 1.64 -1.98 -38.85
C SER A 7 1.07 -3.41 -38.85
N GLY A 8 0.43 -3.82 -39.95
CA GLY A 8 -0.07 -5.19 -40.14
C GLY A 8 1.08 -6.18 -40.29
N VAL A 9 2.10 -5.84 -41.09
CA VAL A 9 3.27 -6.70 -41.34
C VAL A 9 4.16 -6.82 -40.09
N VAL A 10 4.34 -5.76 -39.30
CA VAL A 10 5.10 -5.82 -38.04
C VAL A 10 4.36 -6.63 -36.97
N ASN A 11 3.02 -6.54 -36.92
CA ASN A 11 2.21 -7.37 -36.03
C ASN A 11 2.13 -8.83 -36.49
N GLU A 12 2.10 -9.09 -37.80
CA GLU A 12 2.15 -10.44 -38.37
C GLU A 12 3.52 -11.09 -38.15
N ILE A 13 4.63 -10.38 -38.31
CA ILE A 13 5.97 -10.92 -38.02
C ILE A 13 6.12 -11.22 -36.51
N ALA A 14 5.62 -10.35 -35.62
CA ALA A 14 5.64 -10.59 -34.18
C ALA A 14 4.71 -11.72 -33.73
N MET A 15 3.53 -11.87 -34.36
CA MET A 15 2.61 -13.00 -34.09
C MET A 15 3.10 -14.31 -34.70
N VAL A 16 3.76 -14.27 -35.86
CA VAL A 16 4.37 -15.44 -36.50
C VAL A 16 5.58 -15.92 -35.69
N GLU A 17 6.42 -15.03 -35.15
CA GLU A 17 7.52 -15.42 -34.25
C GLU A 17 7.01 -16.01 -32.91
N ASP A 18 5.96 -15.45 -32.30
CA ASP A 18 5.44 -15.96 -31.01
C ASP A 18 4.62 -17.26 -31.16
N ASN A 19 4.01 -17.50 -32.33
CA ASN A 19 3.38 -18.78 -32.68
C ASN A 19 4.40 -19.83 -33.15
N THR A 20 5.42 -19.48 -33.93
CA THR A 20 6.49 -20.42 -34.30
C THR A 20 7.34 -20.80 -33.09
N ILE A 21 7.60 -19.93 -32.11
CA ILE A 21 8.31 -20.33 -30.88
C ILE A 21 7.46 -21.32 -30.05
N LYS A 22 6.13 -21.18 -30.05
CA LYS A 22 5.22 -22.14 -29.40
C LYS A 22 5.10 -23.47 -30.15
N GLU A 23 5.20 -23.46 -31.48
CA GLU A 23 5.17 -24.68 -32.30
C GLU A 23 6.55 -25.37 -32.42
N VAL A 24 7.65 -24.63 -32.34
CA VAL A 24 9.04 -25.14 -32.48
C VAL A 24 9.62 -25.64 -31.14
N LEU A 25 9.09 -25.21 -29.99
CA LEU A 25 9.53 -25.69 -28.67
C LEU A 25 8.42 -26.45 -27.92
N LYS A 26 7.86 -27.50 -28.54
CA LYS A 26 7.30 -28.64 -27.78
C LYS A 26 8.42 -29.42 -27.09
N ILE A 27 9.26 -28.74 -26.31
CA ILE A 27 10.18 -29.39 -25.39
C ILE A 27 9.31 -29.86 -24.21
N SER A 28 8.71 -31.04 -24.33
CA SER A 28 8.06 -31.71 -23.19
C SER A 28 9.10 -32.13 -22.15
N SER A 29 10.33 -32.43 -22.60
CA SER A 29 11.43 -32.90 -21.76
C SER A 29 12.76 -32.30 -22.17
N LEU A 30 13.57 -31.91 -21.18
CA LEU A 30 14.96 -31.49 -21.34
C LEU A 30 15.85 -32.46 -20.56
N HIS A 31 16.88 -33.04 -21.20
CA HIS A 31 17.77 -34.05 -20.60
C HIS A 31 17.04 -35.24 -19.92
N GLY A 32 15.94 -35.70 -20.53
CA GLY A 32 15.17 -36.84 -20.02
C GLY A 32 14.22 -36.52 -18.87
N LEU A 33 14.13 -35.25 -18.44
CA LEU A 33 13.20 -34.79 -17.42
C LEU A 33 12.14 -33.90 -18.02
N GLU A 34 10.89 -34.12 -17.63
CA GLU A 34 9.76 -33.28 -18.02
C GLU A 34 9.83 -31.89 -17.39
N ILE A 35 9.12 -30.91 -17.97
CA ILE A 35 9.03 -29.54 -17.43
C ILE A 35 8.60 -29.54 -15.95
N LYS A 36 7.66 -30.40 -15.58
CA LYS A 36 7.18 -30.55 -14.18
C LYS A 36 8.28 -31.01 -13.24
N GLU A 37 9.08 -31.98 -13.68
CA GLU A 37 10.20 -32.51 -12.92
C GLU A 37 11.30 -31.46 -12.76
N TRP A 38 11.58 -30.69 -13.82
CA TRP A 38 12.48 -29.54 -13.73
C TRP A 38 11.96 -28.47 -12.76
N SER A 39 10.67 -28.13 -12.79
CA SER A 39 10.07 -27.22 -11.82
C SER A 39 10.20 -27.73 -10.39
N PHE A 40 10.04 -29.04 -10.16
CA PHE A 40 10.24 -29.66 -8.86
C PHE A 40 11.71 -29.56 -8.41
N ILE A 41 12.67 -29.91 -9.27
CA ILE A 41 14.11 -29.85 -8.96
C ILE A 41 14.54 -28.42 -8.63
N VAL A 42 14.08 -27.44 -9.39
CA VAL A 42 14.37 -26.02 -9.14
C VAL A 42 13.82 -25.61 -7.77
N LYS A 43 12.58 -25.98 -7.46
CA LYS A 43 11.93 -25.67 -6.18
C LYS A 43 12.67 -26.32 -5.00
N GLU A 44 13.06 -27.58 -5.10
CA GLU A 44 13.80 -28.28 -4.05
C GLU A 44 15.23 -27.76 -3.91
N SER A 45 15.89 -27.40 -5.01
CA SER A 45 17.20 -26.72 -4.99
C SER A 45 17.14 -25.40 -4.21
N ILE A 46 16.15 -24.57 -4.49
CA ILE A 46 15.93 -23.30 -3.76
C ILE A 46 15.69 -23.57 -2.27
N LYS A 47 14.87 -24.57 -1.93
CA LYS A 47 14.62 -24.95 -0.52
C LYS A 47 15.88 -25.48 0.16
N SER A 48 16.71 -26.26 -0.52
CA SER A 48 17.97 -26.78 0.02
C SER A 48 18.92 -25.65 0.35
N LEU A 49 19.17 -24.75 -0.61
CA LEU A 49 20.02 -23.57 -0.41
C LEU A 49 19.48 -22.67 0.71
N TYR A 50 18.16 -22.52 0.81
CA TYR A 50 17.55 -21.79 1.92
C TYR A 50 17.83 -22.45 3.29
N LYS A 51 17.74 -23.79 3.38
CA LYS A 51 18.06 -24.53 4.63
C LYS A 51 19.53 -24.40 5.01
N GLU A 52 20.41 -24.34 4.02
CA GLU A 52 21.87 -24.15 4.19
C GLU A 52 22.26 -22.68 4.42
N LEU A 53 21.29 -21.76 4.51
CA LEU A 53 21.50 -20.31 4.70
C LEU A 53 22.23 -19.63 3.53
N LEU A 54 22.32 -20.28 2.36
CA LEU A 54 22.91 -19.77 1.13
C LEU A 54 21.90 -18.90 0.35
N TYR A 55 21.44 -17.82 0.97
CA TYR A 55 20.33 -17.01 0.47
C TYR A 55 20.61 -16.34 -0.87
N GLU A 56 21.82 -15.86 -1.12
CA GLU A 56 22.18 -15.19 -2.38
C GLU A 56 22.09 -16.15 -3.58
N GLN A 57 22.59 -17.37 -3.43
CA GLN A 57 22.51 -18.40 -4.45
C GLN A 57 21.06 -18.83 -4.70
N ALA A 58 20.27 -18.98 -3.63
CA ALA A 58 18.85 -19.26 -3.74
C ALA A 58 18.10 -18.17 -4.51
N LEU A 59 18.43 -16.89 -4.26
CA LEU A 59 17.85 -15.74 -4.97
C LEU A 59 18.25 -15.71 -6.45
N GLU A 60 19.50 -16.04 -6.77
CA GLU A 60 19.96 -16.07 -8.17
C GLU A 60 19.17 -17.10 -8.99
N ILE A 61 19.01 -18.32 -8.45
CA ILE A 61 18.24 -19.39 -9.09
C ILE A 61 16.81 -18.92 -9.33
N VAL A 62 16.17 -18.36 -8.30
CA VAL A 62 14.82 -17.81 -8.41
C VAL A 62 14.70 -16.78 -9.53
N ILE A 63 15.60 -15.79 -9.58
CA ILE A 63 15.51 -14.70 -10.55
C ILE A 63 15.62 -15.26 -11.97
N LYS A 64 16.49 -16.26 -12.17
CA LYS A 64 16.57 -16.99 -13.43
C LYS A 64 15.27 -17.77 -13.71
N SER A 65 14.72 -18.47 -12.73
CA SER A 65 13.47 -19.24 -12.87
C SER A 65 12.27 -18.37 -13.26
N LEU A 66 12.14 -17.17 -12.69
CA LEU A 66 11.03 -16.26 -13.01
C LEU A 66 11.14 -15.66 -14.42
N LYS A 67 12.36 -15.51 -14.95
CA LYS A 67 12.61 -15.04 -16.33
C LYS A 67 12.31 -16.11 -17.38
N THR A 68 12.53 -17.39 -17.06
CA THR A 68 12.33 -18.50 -18.00
C THR A 68 10.84 -18.69 -18.30
N LYS A 69 10.43 -18.73 -19.58
CA LYS A 69 9.01 -18.94 -19.97
C LYS A 69 8.49 -20.35 -19.64
N LEU A 70 9.36 -21.35 -19.63
CA LEU A 70 9.04 -22.79 -19.61
C LEU A 70 8.63 -23.37 -18.25
N LEU A 71 9.10 -22.81 -17.13
CA LEU A 71 8.85 -23.40 -15.81
C LEU A 71 7.37 -23.28 -15.40
N GLU A 72 6.81 -24.37 -14.90
CA GLU A 72 5.52 -24.38 -14.19
C GLU A 72 5.69 -23.89 -12.74
N GLU A 73 4.58 -23.59 -12.06
CA GLU A 73 4.56 -23.17 -10.64
C GLU A 73 5.35 -21.90 -10.27
N LYS A 74 5.60 -20.99 -11.22
CA LYS A 74 6.31 -19.71 -10.97
C LYS A 74 5.74 -18.91 -9.80
N PHE A 75 4.44 -19.02 -9.57
CA PHE A 75 3.77 -18.44 -8.42
C PHE A 75 4.38 -18.93 -7.09
N PHE A 76 4.48 -20.25 -6.90
CA PHE A 76 5.04 -20.87 -5.70
C PHE A 76 6.54 -20.62 -5.56
N ILE A 77 7.28 -20.66 -6.68
CA ILE A 77 8.69 -20.28 -6.72
C ILE A 77 8.82 -18.85 -6.20
N GLY A 78 7.98 -17.93 -6.68
CA GLY A 78 7.93 -16.54 -6.28
C GLY A 78 7.58 -16.32 -4.79
N LEU A 79 6.78 -17.18 -4.15
CA LEU A 79 6.51 -17.10 -2.71
C LEU A 79 7.72 -17.50 -1.85
N LEU A 80 8.53 -18.48 -2.27
CA LEU A 80 9.75 -18.88 -1.55
C LEU A 80 10.77 -17.74 -1.48
N VAL A 81 10.81 -16.91 -2.53
CA VAL A 81 11.64 -15.70 -2.64
C VAL A 81 11.29 -14.67 -1.59
N ILE A 82 10.01 -14.49 -1.29
CA ILE A 82 9.57 -13.52 -0.30
C ILE A 82 10.14 -13.88 1.06
N LYS A 83 10.13 -15.18 1.38
CA LYS A 83 10.74 -15.72 2.60
C LYS A 83 12.26 -15.49 2.61
N ILE A 84 12.94 -15.74 1.48
CA ILE A 84 14.39 -15.52 1.36
C ILE A 84 14.73 -14.02 1.48
N ALA A 85 14.06 -13.15 0.73
CA ALA A 85 14.32 -11.71 0.67
C ALA A 85 14.06 -11.01 2.02
N ILE A 86 13.02 -11.43 2.77
CA ILE A 86 12.82 -10.94 4.14
C ILE A 86 13.98 -11.38 5.04
N LYS A 87 14.43 -12.64 4.92
CA LYS A 87 15.51 -13.19 5.75
C LYS A 87 16.87 -12.56 5.44
N SER A 88 17.17 -12.33 4.17
CA SER A 88 18.37 -11.61 3.72
C SER A 88 18.26 -10.10 3.89
N ARG A 89 17.07 -9.58 4.25
CA ARG A 89 16.74 -8.15 4.35
C ARG A 89 17.05 -7.37 3.06
N SER A 90 17.01 -8.05 1.92
CA SER A 90 17.38 -7.46 0.64
C SER A 90 16.18 -6.82 -0.05
N LEU A 91 16.17 -5.48 -0.06
CA LEU A 91 15.06 -4.69 -0.60
C LEU A 91 15.01 -4.73 -2.14
N SER A 92 16.17 -4.73 -2.80
CA SER A 92 16.27 -4.78 -4.26
C SER A 92 15.60 -6.03 -4.83
N GLU A 93 15.82 -7.18 -4.20
CA GLU A 93 15.30 -8.47 -4.65
C GLU A 93 13.80 -8.57 -4.38
N LEU A 94 13.34 -8.06 -3.24
CA LEU A 94 11.91 -7.93 -2.97
C LEU A 94 11.22 -7.06 -4.03
N ILE A 95 11.83 -5.94 -4.43
CA ILE A 95 11.28 -5.05 -5.44
C ILE A 95 11.24 -5.72 -6.82
N ILE A 96 12.29 -6.42 -7.24
CA ILE A 96 12.32 -7.15 -8.53
C ILE A 96 11.17 -8.17 -8.58
N LEU A 97 10.96 -8.89 -7.49
CA LEU A 97 9.92 -9.90 -7.38
C LEU A 97 8.51 -9.30 -7.41
N ILE A 98 8.27 -8.25 -6.62
CA ILE A 98 6.95 -7.61 -6.61
C ILE A 98 6.67 -6.94 -7.95
N ARG A 99 7.68 -6.42 -8.66
CA ARG A 99 7.51 -5.97 -10.05
C ARG A 99 7.01 -7.11 -10.95
N TYR A 100 7.57 -8.30 -10.81
CA TYR A 100 7.09 -9.48 -11.55
C TYR A 100 5.63 -9.79 -11.20
N PHE A 101 5.29 -9.89 -9.92
CA PHE A 101 3.92 -10.21 -9.50
C PHE A 101 2.89 -9.14 -9.90
N CYS A 102 3.20 -7.85 -9.71
CA CYS A 102 2.33 -6.76 -10.15
C CYS A 102 2.15 -6.69 -11.68
N LYS A 103 3.11 -7.23 -12.46
CA LYS A 103 2.97 -7.37 -13.92
C LYS A 103 2.07 -8.55 -14.28
N THR A 104 2.19 -9.66 -13.57
CA THR A 104 1.55 -10.94 -13.93
C THR A 104 0.15 -11.14 -13.31
N TYR A 105 -0.08 -10.67 -12.08
CA TYR A 105 -1.25 -11.08 -11.26
C TYR A 105 -2.01 -9.90 -10.60
N ASN A 106 -1.95 -8.70 -11.17
CA ASN A 106 -2.63 -7.47 -10.69
C ASN A 106 -1.99 -6.80 -9.45
N TYR A 107 -2.48 -5.60 -9.12
CA TYR A 107 -2.06 -4.72 -8.02
C TYR A 107 -2.35 -5.26 -6.63
N THR A 108 -3.10 -6.35 -6.48
CA THR A 108 -3.30 -7.02 -5.18
C THR A 108 -1.96 -7.41 -4.54
N PHE A 109 -0.95 -7.76 -5.35
CA PHE A 109 0.41 -8.03 -4.87
C PHE A 109 1.13 -6.81 -4.31
N TYR A 110 0.71 -5.60 -4.66
CA TYR A 110 1.23 -4.38 -4.05
C TYR A 110 0.77 -4.25 -2.59
N TYR A 111 -0.47 -4.64 -2.24
CA TYR A 111 -0.88 -4.71 -0.83
C TYR A 111 0.00 -5.67 -0.05
N PHE A 112 0.31 -6.83 -0.64
CA PHE A 112 1.20 -7.78 -0.02
C PHE A 112 2.62 -7.21 0.14
N TYR A 113 3.15 -6.52 -0.88
CA TYR A 113 4.41 -5.79 -0.75
C TYR A 113 4.40 -4.77 0.38
N CYS A 114 3.35 -3.95 0.49
CA CYS A 114 3.21 -2.97 1.59
C CYS A 114 3.21 -3.65 2.97
N TYR A 115 2.62 -4.84 3.08
CA TYR A 115 2.71 -5.66 4.29
C TYR A 115 4.15 -6.14 4.55
N LEU A 116 4.82 -6.69 3.53
CA LEU A 116 6.16 -7.24 3.64
C LEU A 116 7.22 -6.19 4.01
N LEU A 117 7.04 -4.95 3.56
CA LEU A 117 7.92 -3.83 3.90
C LEU A 117 8.01 -3.56 5.40
N ARG A 118 7.01 -3.96 6.20
CA ARG A 118 7.07 -3.86 7.66
C ARG A 118 8.19 -4.68 8.28
N HIS A 119 8.73 -5.66 7.54
CA HIS A 119 9.84 -6.51 7.96
C HIS A 119 11.20 -6.02 7.47
N ILE A 120 11.25 -4.97 6.65
CA ILE A 120 12.48 -4.36 6.16
C ILE A 120 12.68 -3.04 6.91
N ASN A 121 13.86 -2.87 7.52
CA ASN A 121 14.14 -1.63 8.26
C ASN A 121 14.58 -0.52 7.29
N ARG A 122 14.10 0.71 7.52
CA ARG A 122 14.55 1.94 6.84
C ARG A 122 14.41 1.94 5.32
N TYR A 123 13.48 1.15 4.76
CA TYR A 123 13.27 1.05 3.31
C TYR A 123 12.90 2.40 2.69
N GLU A 124 12.29 3.30 3.46
CA GLU A 124 11.81 4.60 3.02
C GLU A 124 12.90 5.53 2.50
N ASN A 125 14.14 5.35 2.96
CA ASN A 125 15.29 6.14 2.55
C ASN A 125 16.01 5.56 1.32
N SER A 126 15.64 4.34 0.89
CA SER A 126 16.27 3.71 -0.26
C SER A 126 15.83 4.34 -1.58
N SER A 127 16.78 4.42 -2.51
CA SER A 127 16.51 4.93 -3.86
C SER A 127 15.58 3.99 -4.63
N GLU A 128 15.72 2.70 -4.38
CA GLU A 128 15.02 1.57 -4.98
C GLU A 128 13.53 1.62 -4.65
N TYR A 129 13.20 1.82 -3.36
CA TYR A 129 11.83 2.02 -2.91
C TYR A 129 11.19 3.22 -3.59
N THR A 130 11.90 4.35 -3.63
CA THR A 130 11.41 5.59 -4.26
C THR A 130 11.15 5.39 -5.76
N GLN A 131 12.08 4.75 -6.47
CA GLN A 131 11.93 4.45 -7.89
C GLN A 131 10.75 3.51 -8.15
N PHE A 132 10.62 2.47 -7.33
CA PHE A 132 9.53 1.50 -7.45
C PHE A 132 8.16 2.15 -7.22
N ASN A 133 8.00 2.95 -6.16
CA ASN A 133 6.73 3.65 -5.91
C ASN A 133 6.39 4.63 -7.04
N ARG A 134 7.38 5.36 -7.60
CA ARG A 134 7.14 6.22 -8.77
C ARG A 134 6.67 5.43 -9.98
N MET A 135 7.23 4.24 -10.21
CA MET A 135 6.79 3.35 -11.29
C MET A 135 5.34 2.90 -11.08
N ILE A 136 4.98 2.47 -9.87
CA ILE A 136 3.62 2.06 -9.51
C ILE A 136 2.64 3.24 -9.66
N GLN A 137 3.01 4.43 -9.17
CA GLN A 137 2.22 5.66 -9.32
C GLN A 137 1.91 5.96 -10.79
N ARG A 138 2.93 5.96 -11.66
CA ARG A 138 2.76 6.20 -13.09
C ARG A 138 1.83 5.18 -13.75
N LYS A 139 1.91 3.92 -13.34
CA LYS A 139 1.07 2.85 -13.89
C LYS A 139 -0.39 3.01 -13.44
N MET A 140 -0.62 3.19 -12.14
CA MET A 140 -1.97 3.37 -11.58
C MET A 140 -2.65 4.64 -12.10
N LEU A 141 -1.91 5.75 -12.24
CA LEU A 141 -2.43 6.99 -12.83
C LEU A 141 -2.83 6.83 -14.30
N LYS A 142 -2.16 5.96 -15.06
CA LYS A 142 -2.54 5.66 -16.45
C LYS A 142 -3.77 4.77 -16.53
N ASP A 143 -3.87 3.78 -15.64
CA ASP A 143 -4.99 2.83 -15.63
C ASP A 143 -6.30 3.50 -15.20
N ASN A 144 -6.23 4.63 -14.48
CA ASN A 144 -7.36 5.44 -14.01
C ASN A 144 -8.48 4.62 -13.35
N ASN A 145 -8.11 3.55 -12.65
CA ASN A 145 -9.05 2.66 -11.98
C ASN A 145 -9.32 3.16 -10.54
N PRO A 146 -10.57 3.54 -10.21
CA PRO A 146 -10.94 4.00 -8.87
C PRO A 146 -10.58 3.00 -7.75
N ASP A 147 -10.66 1.69 -8.02
CA ASP A 147 -10.36 0.64 -7.03
C ASP A 147 -8.88 0.61 -6.64
N THR A 148 -8.00 1.16 -7.49
CA THR A 148 -6.56 1.24 -7.22
C THR A 148 -6.16 2.50 -6.47
N LEU A 149 -7.09 3.44 -6.28
CA LEU A 149 -6.81 4.74 -5.68
C LEU A 149 -6.30 4.66 -4.22
N PRO A 150 -6.83 3.77 -3.35
CA PRO A 150 -6.25 3.56 -2.03
C PRO A 150 -4.77 3.15 -2.10
N LEU A 151 -4.42 2.21 -3.00
CA LEU A 151 -3.03 1.77 -3.19
C LEU A 151 -2.15 2.92 -3.67
N LEU A 152 -2.66 3.73 -4.60
CA LEU A 152 -1.94 4.89 -5.10
C LEU A 152 -1.61 5.84 -3.94
N ILE A 153 -2.54 6.11 -3.03
CA ILE A 153 -2.29 6.94 -1.84
C ILE A 153 -1.26 6.31 -0.90
N TYR A 154 -1.32 4.99 -0.69
CA TYR A 154 -0.32 4.28 0.12
C TYR A 154 1.11 4.42 -0.42
N THR A 155 1.30 4.58 -1.73
CA THR A 155 2.65 4.79 -2.31
C THR A 155 3.31 6.10 -1.84
N TYR A 156 2.51 7.05 -1.33
CA TYR A 156 2.98 8.32 -0.80
C TYR A 156 3.21 8.29 0.71
N LEU A 157 2.98 7.17 1.40
CA LEU A 157 2.97 7.11 2.86
C LEU A 157 4.25 7.66 3.53
N PRO A 158 5.48 7.35 3.05
CA PRO A 158 6.69 7.96 3.64
C PRO A 158 6.81 9.45 3.38
N ARG A 159 6.10 9.96 2.36
CA ARG A 159 6.07 11.36 1.98
C ARG A 159 4.92 12.14 2.60
N PHE A 160 4.05 11.50 3.38
CA PHE A 160 2.99 12.22 4.08
C PHE A 160 3.56 13.30 5.01
N ASN A 161 4.80 13.16 5.48
CA ASN A 161 5.48 14.20 6.25
C ASN A 161 5.69 15.54 5.50
N PHE A 162 5.56 15.55 4.17
CA PHE A 162 5.76 16.75 3.35
C PHE A 162 4.44 17.43 2.99
N VAL A 163 4.31 18.69 3.38
CA VAL A 163 3.10 19.51 3.14
C VAL A 163 2.73 19.55 1.64
N ASN A 164 3.73 19.70 0.76
CA ASN A 164 3.51 19.74 -0.69
C ASN A 164 2.86 18.45 -1.20
N THR A 165 3.31 17.29 -0.72
CA THR A 165 2.70 16.01 -1.10
C THR A 165 1.24 15.97 -0.67
N ILE A 166 0.91 16.42 0.54
CA ILE A 166 -0.48 16.43 1.00
C ILE A 166 -1.34 17.40 0.20
N THR A 167 -0.83 18.58 -0.16
CA THR A 167 -1.58 19.53 -1.01
C THR A 167 -1.80 18.96 -2.40
N ASP A 168 -0.77 18.36 -3.00
CA ASP A 168 -0.86 17.74 -4.33
C ASP A 168 -1.89 16.60 -4.32
N LEU A 169 -1.89 15.77 -3.26
CA LEU A 169 -2.89 14.71 -3.09
C LEU A 169 -4.30 15.31 -2.98
N ALA A 170 -4.48 16.36 -2.19
CA ALA A 170 -5.76 17.00 -1.98
C ALA A 170 -6.27 17.78 -3.21
N ASP A 171 -5.40 18.16 -4.14
CA ASP A 171 -5.78 18.83 -5.39
C ASP A 171 -6.11 17.82 -6.50
N ASN A 172 -5.33 16.74 -6.61
CA ASN A 172 -5.45 15.76 -7.69
C ASN A 172 -6.44 14.62 -7.42
N PHE A 173 -6.73 14.31 -6.14
CA PHE A 173 -7.63 13.22 -5.78
C PHE A 173 -8.95 13.76 -5.22
N GLN A 174 -9.89 14.03 -6.12
CA GLN A 174 -11.30 14.24 -5.81
C GLN A 174 -12.03 12.92 -6.08
N THR A 175 -12.58 12.33 -5.02
CA THR A 175 -13.10 10.97 -5.01
C THR A 175 -14.20 10.92 -3.97
N ASP A 176 -15.23 10.11 -4.18
CA ASP A 176 -16.31 9.91 -3.21
C ASP A 176 -15.97 8.82 -2.18
N ASN A 177 -14.81 8.17 -2.31
CA ASN A 177 -14.33 7.18 -1.36
C ASN A 177 -14.12 7.80 0.04
N PHE A 178 -14.92 7.33 1.01
CA PHE A 178 -14.91 7.78 2.40
C PHE A 178 -13.51 7.74 3.03
N ASN A 179 -12.83 6.58 2.96
CA ASN A 179 -11.53 6.37 3.60
C ASN A 179 -10.46 7.33 3.08
N ILE A 180 -10.46 7.58 1.77
CA ILE A 180 -9.49 8.48 1.14
C ILE A 180 -9.70 9.92 1.59
N ASN A 181 -10.94 10.39 1.57
CA ASN A 181 -11.28 11.74 2.02
C ASN A 181 -11.00 11.94 3.51
N LEU A 182 -11.26 10.92 4.33
CA LEU A 182 -10.94 10.92 5.75
C LEU A 182 -9.43 11.09 5.98
N ILE A 183 -8.61 10.29 5.29
CA ILE A 183 -7.13 10.34 5.39
C ILE A 183 -6.61 11.70 4.92
N ILE A 184 -7.01 12.17 3.73
CA ILE A 184 -6.55 13.45 3.18
C ILE A 184 -6.98 14.61 4.09
N GLY A 185 -8.22 14.60 4.59
CA GLY A 185 -8.74 15.60 5.52
C GLY A 185 -7.93 15.67 6.81
N ALA A 186 -7.66 14.52 7.43
CA ALA A 186 -6.84 14.43 8.64
C ALA A 186 -5.39 14.91 8.40
N LEU A 187 -4.78 14.52 7.27
CA LEU A 187 -3.42 14.95 6.91
C LEU A 187 -3.34 16.47 6.69
N LEU A 188 -4.29 17.07 5.97
CA LEU A 188 -4.33 18.53 5.78
C LEU A 188 -4.32 19.27 7.12
N ILE A 189 -5.15 18.84 8.08
CA ILE A 189 -5.20 19.44 9.41
C ILE A 189 -3.89 19.18 10.17
N GLY A 190 -3.37 17.95 10.16
CA GLY A 190 -2.11 17.59 10.82
C GLY A 190 -0.93 18.45 10.34
N HIS A 191 -0.88 18.76 9.05
CA HIS A 191 0.18 19.57 8.45
C HIS A 191 0.05 21.08 8.69
N SER A 192 -1.06 21.55 9.26
CA SER A 192 -1.28 22.98 9.53
C SER A 192 -0.28 23.61 10.51
N ARG A 193 0.38 22.83 11.38
CA ARG A 193 1.42 23.33 12.30
C ARG A 193 2.84 23.11 11.79
N SER A 194 3.01 22.60 10.57
CA SER A 194 4.34 22.43 10.00
C SER A 194 5.00 23.80 9.77
N ARG A 195 6.27 23.95 10.14
CA ARG A 195 7.06 25.17 9.87
C ARG A 195 7.14 25.50 8.37
N ARG A 196 6.95 24.50 7.50
CA ARG A 196 6.99 24.65 6.04
C ARG A 196 5.62 24.99 5.43
N ALA A 197 4.54 25.05 6.23
CA ALA A 197 3.21 25.38 5.74
C ALA A 197 3.10 26.89 5.47
N LYS A 198 3.01 27.28 4.19
CA LYS A 198 2.83 28.69 3.79
C LYS A 198 1.47 29.27 4.25
N PHE A 199 0.41 28.46 4.20
CA PHE A 199 -0.97 28.90 4.48
C PHE A 199 -1.66 27.95 5.47
N PRO A 200 -1.28 27.95 6.75
CA PRO A 200 -1.75 26.98 7.74
C PRO A 200 -3.27 27.02 7.94
N LYS A 201 -3.88 28.22 7.97
CA LYS A 201 -5.34 28.38 8.08
C LYS A 201 -6.09 27.76 6.88
N LYS A 202 -5.55 27.90 5.67
CA LYS A 202 -6.14 27.33 4.46
C LYS A 202 -6.11 25.80 4.49
N LEU A 203 -5.04 25.20 5.03
CA LEU A 203 -4.97 23.75 5.22
C LEU A 203 -6.04 23.26 6.19
N VAL A 204 -6.24 23.95 7.32
CA VAL A 204 -7.30 23.62 8.29
C VAL A 204 -8.69 23.71 7.65
N GLN A 205 -8.98 24.82 6.95
CA GLN A 205 -10.26 25.01 6.27
C GLN A 205 -10.54 23.91 5.23
N ARG A 206 -9.55 23.59 4.39
CA ARG A 206 -9.66 22.51 3.40
C ARG A 206 -9.85 21.14 4.05
N GLY A 207 -9.13 20.88 5.13
CA GLY A 207 -9.23 19.62 5.87
C GLY A 207 -10.62 19.43 6.48
N PHE A 208 -11.14 20.43 7.19
CA PHE A 208 -12.50 20.37 7.74
C PHE A 208 -13.57 20.31 6.66
N LYS A 209 -13.41 21.02 5.54
CA LYS A 209 -14.33 20.90 4.40
C LYS A 209 -14.43 19.44 3.96
N ARG A 210 -13.30 18.78 3.69
CA ARG A 210 -13.30 17.36 3.30
C ARG A 210 -13.90 16.44 4.36
N LEU A 211 -13.60 16.66 5.64
CA LEU A 211 -14.18 15.84 6.71
C LEU A 211 -15.70 16.04 6.84
N ASN A 212 -16.19 17.28 6.71
CA ASN A 212 -17.61 17.57 6.80
C ASN A 212 -18.40 16.99 5.61
N ASP A 213 -17.82 17.09 4.41
CA ASP A 213 -18.42 16.64 3.14
C ASP A 213 -18.40 15.10 2.99
N LEU A 214 -17.82 14.35 3.94
CA LEU A 214 -17.89 12.88 3.96
C LEU A 214 -19.35 12.42 4.06
N THR A 215 -19.79 11.63 3.09
CA THR A 215 -21.05 10.88 3.11
C THR A 215 -20.85 9.54 3.84
N GLU A 216 -21.59 9.34 4.91
CA GLU A 216 -21.54 8.14 5.73
C GLU A 216 -22.67 7.19 5.36
N ASN A 217 -22.34 5.94 5.03
CA ASN A 217 -23.31 4.90 4.68
C ASN A 217 -23.49 3.88 5.80
N THR A 218 -22.53 3.81 6.72
CA THR A 218 -22.52 2.85 7.84
C THR A 218 -22.29 3.54 9.18
N GLN A 219 -22.72 2.91 10.28
CA GLN A 219 -22.44 3.40 11.62
C GLN A 219 -20.94 3.46 11.91
N GLU A 220 -20.17 2.51 11.38
CA GLU A 220 -18.71 2.49 11.52
C GLU A 220 -18.06 3.73 10.88
N GLU A 221 -18.51 4.15 9.70
CA GLU A 221 -18.04 5.38 9.04
C GLU A 221 -18.40 6.63 9.86
N ILE A 222 -19.61 6.68 10.43
CA ILE A 222 -20.03 7.76 11.33
C ILE A 222 -19.08 7.84 12.54
N ASP A 223 -18.76 6.71 13.16
CA ASP A 223 -17.88 6.64 14.32
C ASP A 223 -16.45 7.07 13.96
N TYR A 224 -15.92 6.62 12.82
CA TYR A 224 -14.61 7.03 12.33
C TYR A 224 -14.54 8.52 12.02
N LYS A 225 -15.58 9.10 11.39
CA LYS A 225 -15.66 10.53 11.14
C LYS A 225 -15.71 11.31 12.46
N ASN A 226 -16.54 10.90 13.41
CA ASN A 226 -16.64 11.53 14.73
C ASN A 226 -15.30 11.48 15.47
N TYR A 227 -14.65 10.32 15.52
CA TYR A 227 -13.34 10.18 16.16
C TYR A 227 -12.28 11.11 15.53
N ASN A 228 -12.21 11.16 14.20
CA ASN A 228 -11.23 11.99 13.49
C ASN A 228 -11.55 13.50 13.61
N MET A 229 -12.83 13.89 13.66
CA MET A 229 -13.24 15.26 14.00
C MET A 229 -12.81 15.63 15.42
N GLY A 230 -13.00 14.72 16.39
CA GLY A 230 -12.48 14.89 17.76
C GLY A 230 -10.97 15.07 17.79
N LYS A 231 -10.23 14.26 17.03
CA LYS A 231 -8.76 14.41 16.87
C LYS A 231 -8.37 15.72 16.24
N ALA A 232 -9.08 16.18 15.21
CA ALA A 232 -8.81 17.45 14.56
C ALA A 232 -9.00 18.63 15.52
N PHE A 233 -10.10 18.68 16.27
CA PHE A 233 -10.33 19.74 17.25
C PHE A 233 -9.33 19.67 18.42
N HIS A 234 -9.03 18.47 18.91
CA HIS A 234 -8.02 18.26 19.95
C HIS A 234 -6.66 18.77 19.47
N TYR A 235 -6.25 18.39 18.26
CA TYR A 235 -5.00 18.85 17.66
C TYR A 235 -4.92 20.37 17.61
N LEU A 236 -6.01 21.06 17.24
CA LEU A 236 -6.06 22.52 17.17
C LEU A 236 -6.18 23.22 18.53
N GLY A 237 -6.38 22.48 19.63
CA GLY A 237 -6.56 23.03 20.98
C GLY A 237 -7.99 23.41 21.35
N LEU A 238 -8.98 23.01 20.55
CA LEU A 238 -10.40 23.27 20.80
C LEU A 238 -11.02 22.14 21.64
N ILE A 239 -10.63 22.09 22.91
CA ILE A 239 -10.88 20.96 23.82
C ILE A 239 -12.37 20.62 23.93
N SER A 240 -13.24 21.58 24.22
CA SER A 240 -14.68 21.33 24.40
C SER A 240 -15.33 20.74 23.15
N LYS A 241 -14.91 21.17 21.95
CA LYS A 241 -15.40 20.57 20.70
C LYS A 241 -14.88 19.14 20.53
N ALA A 242 -13.62 18.90 20.87
CA ALA A 242 -13.04 17.56 20.80
C ALA A 242 -13.79 16.56 21.68
N GLU A 243 -14.11 16.96 22.92
CA GLU A 243 -14.87 16.13 23.87
C GLU A 243 -16.22 15.72 23.30
N CYS A 244 -17.00 16.66 22.77
CA CYS A 244 -18.30 16.37 22.17
C CYS A 244 -18.22 15.28 21.09
N PHE A 245 -17.16 15.29 20.29
CA PHE A 245 -16.96 14.29 19.24
C PHE A 245 -16.48 12.94 19.78
N TYR A 246 -15.60 12.90 20.77
CA TYR A 246 -15.20 11.63 21.38
C TYR A 246 -16.34 10.96 22.14
N PHE A 247 -17.23 11.73 22.78
CA PHE A 247 -18.42 11.19 23.44
C PHE A 247 -19.33 10.43 22.49
N LYS A 248 -19.53 10.93 21.27
CA LYS A 248 -20.31 10.24 20.22
C LYS A 248 -19.74 8.87 19.83
N VAL A 249 -18.45 8.64 20.09
CA VAL A 249 -17.75 7.39 19.74
C VAL A 249 -17.81 6.37 20.88
N LEU A 250 -18.24 6.76 22.09
CA LEU A 250 -18.28 5.85 23.24
C LEU A 250 -19.34 4.75 23.08
N ASP A 251 -20.35 4.99 22.26
CA ASP A 251 -21.40 4.02 21.94
C ASP A 251 -21.05 3.12 20.75
N SER A 252 -19.89 3.33 20.10
CA SER A 252 -19.43 2.54 18.96
C SER A 252 -19.33 1.04 19.31
N GLU A 253 -19.70 0.17 18.37
CA GLU A 253 -19.44 -1.27 18.47
C GLU A 253 -17.94 -1.59 18.28
N ASN A 254 -17.18 -0.68 17.65
CA ASN A 254 -15.75 -0.84 17.43
C ASN A 254 -14.98 -0.59 18.74
N VAL A 255 -14.67 -1.68 19.46
CA VAL A 255 -13.97 -1.67 20.76
C VAL A 255 -12.62 -0.93 20.69
N CYS A 256 -11.88 -1.09 19.58
CA CYS A 256 -10.59 -0.41 19.41
C CYS A 256 -10.78 1.11 19.32
N LEU A 257 -11.73 1.57 18.50
CA LEU A 257 -12.01 2.99 18.33
C LEU A 257 -12.55 3.62 19.62
N LYS A 258 -13.43 2.91 20.34
CA LYS A 258 -13.93 3.29 21.67
C LYS A 258 -12.80 3.49 22.67
N ARG A 259 -11.89 2.52 22.77
CA ARG A 259 -10.70 2.62 23.65
C ARG A 259 -9.81 3.82 23.29
N MET A 260 -9.63 4.08 22.00
CA MET A 260 -8.88 5.25 21.53
C MET A 260 -9.58 6.57 21.92
N ALA A 261 -10.91 6.65 21.81
CA ALA A 261 -11.69 7.82 22.25
C ALA A 261 -11.56 8.04 23.77
N ILE A 262 -11.75 7.00 24.58
CA ILE A 262 -11.58 7.04 26.05
C ILE A 262 -10.16 7.51 26.41
N TYR A 263 -9.13 6.98 25.75
CA TYR A 263 -7.76 7.40 25.97
C TYR A 263 -7.58 8.90 25.71
N ASN A 264 -8.06 9.42 24.57
CA ASN A 264 -7.94 10.86 24.28
C ASN A 264 -8.74 11.73 25.26
N LEU A 265 -9.93 11.30 25.69
CA LEU A 265 -10.71 11.99 26.73
C LEU A 265 -9.96 12.05 28.06
N SER A 266 -9.32 10.95 28.47
CA SER A 266 -8.52 10.92 29.70
C SER A 266 -7.36 11.91 29.66
N LEU A 267 -6.72 12.12 28.50
CA LEU A 267 -5.67 13.12 28.31
C LEU A 267 -6.21 14.55 28.47
N LEU A 268 -7.38 14.84 27.90
CA LEU A 268 -8.03 16.15 28.01
C LEU A 268 -8.39 16.47 29.47
N TRP A 269 -8.97 15.51 30.19
CA TRP A 269 -9.41 15.71 31.57
C TRP A 269 -8.30 15.72 32.60
N LYS A 270 -7.20 14.99 32.36
CA LYS A 270 -6.00 15.09 33.17
C LYS A 270 -5.46 16.52 33.15
N ASN A 271 -5.48 17.16 31.99
CA ASN A 271 -5.06 18.56 31.83
C ASN A 271 -6.05 19.54 32.49
N ASN A 272 -7.33 19.18 32.58
CA ASN A 272 -8.40 19.99 33.18
C ASN A 272 -8.69 19.67 34.66
N LYS A 273 -7.89 18.82 35.33
CA LYS A 273 -8.07 18.38 36.74
C LYS A 273 -9.39 17.68 37.07
N SER A 274 -10.13 17.16 36.08
CA SER A 274 -11.43 16.48 36.27
C SER A 274 -11.28 14.98 36.60
N ASN A 275 -10.56 14.65 37.68
CA ASN A 275 -10.23 13.27 38.05
C ASN A 275 -11.44 12.37 38.36
N ALA A 276 -12.55 12.94 38.84
CA ALA A 276 -13.77 12.18 39.16
C ALA A 276 -14.46 11.61 37.91
N LEU A 277 -14.50 12.39 36.82
CA LEU A 277 -15.10 11.99 35.55
C LEU A 277 -14.27 10.90 34.86
N ILE A 278 -12.94 11.00 34.94
CA ILE A 278 -12.00 9.98 34.46
C ILE A 278 -12.28 8.63 35.13
N ARG A 279 -12.39 8.60 36.46
CA ARG A 279 -12.67 7.36 37.20
C ARG A 279 -14.03 6.76 36.85
N HIS A 280 -15.06 7.59 36.69
CA HIS A 280 -16.40 7.11 36.34
C HIS A 280 -16.41 6.39 34.98
N ILE A 281 -15.71 6.93 33.98
CA ILE A 281 -15.69 6.36 32.62
C ILE A 281 -14.77 5.14 32.55
N LEU A 282 -13.59 5.17 33.19
CA LEU A 282 -12.71 3.99 33.26
C LEU A 282 -13.33 2.82 34.03
N ASN A 283 -14.23 3.09 34.98
CA ASN A 283 -14.95 2.02 35.69
C ASN A 283 -16.15 1.48 34.89
N LYS A 284 -16.61 2.20 33.87
CA LYS A 284 -17.77 1.83 33.05
C LYS A 284 -17.40 1.00 31.81
N TYR A 285 -16.16 1.10 31.33
CA TYR A 285 -15.68 0.50 30.08
C TYR A 285 -14.33 -0.20 30.26
#